data_AF-A0A430S2N0-F1
#
_entry.id   AF-A0A430S2N0-F1
#
_cell.length_a   1.000
_cell.length_b   1.000
_cell.length_c   1.000
_cell.angle_alpha   90.00
_cell.angle_beta   90.00
_cell.angle_gamma   90.00
#
_symmetry.space_group_name_H-M   'P 1'
#
loop_
_entity.id
_entity.type
_entity.pdbx_description
1 polymer ?
#
loop_
_entity_poly.entity_id
_entity_poly.type
_entity_poly.pdbx_seq_one_letter_code
_entity_poly.pdbx_strand_id
1 'polypeptide(L)'
;MSDREIRDAARVARDPNAPPDERYDARAEVAREAAKGVPRHLEAQTIIKAATFLHRINLHVARRQGWPKSGSADPYGIFRFSGYLQRPAPLGFHQLRALVQNDPVLYAIILTRTRQVSRLARPARYDHEPGFRLRLRGAVDLTAADQKRLEWLEYYILNTGAEFDPIRREALRRDDFITWLKKAVMDSLTMDAMPVELIRTPSGRVHGWVHVDGAT
;
A
#
# COMPACT_ATOMS: atom_id res chain seq x y z
N MET A 1 5.45 37.50 -30.01
CA MET A 1 6.74 38.12 -29.71
C MET A 1 7.67 37.93 -30.88
N SER A 2 8.59 38.86 -31.09
CA SER A 2 9.71 38.67 -32.00
C SER A 2 10.75 37.73 -31.39
N ASP A 3 11.54 37.05 -32.23
CA ASP A 3 12.63 36.15 -31.78
C ASP A 3 13.65 36.84 -30.86
N ARG A 4 13.78 38.16 -31.00
CA ARG A 4 14.67 38.98 -30.17
C ARG A 4 14.14 39.10 -28.74
N GLU A 5 12.84 39.38 -28.58
CA GLU A 5 12.19 39.50 -27.27
C GLU A 5 12.23 38.17 -26.51
N ILE A 6 12.05 37.03 -27.22
CA ILE A 6 12.11 35.70 -26.60
C ILE A 6 13.51 35.40 -26.08
N ARG A 7 14.56 35.76 -26.83
CA ARG A 7 15.96 35.57 -26.42
C ARG A 7 16.33 36.46 -25.23
N ASP A 8 15.85 37.71 -25.23
CA ASP A 8 16.08 38.63 -24.13
C ASP A 8 15.37 38.16 -22.85
N ALA A 9 14.10 37.73 -22.94
CA ALA A 9 13.37 37.13 -21.81
C ALA A 9 14.06 35.84 -21.30
N ALA A 10 14.56 34.98 -22.20
CA ALA A 10 15.30 33.77 -21.82
C ALA A 10 16.64 34.09 -21.12
N ARG A 11 17.30 35.20 -21.47
CA ARG A 11 18.51 35.68 -20.80
C ARG A 11 18.18 36.15 -19.38
N VAL A 12 17.17 37.01 -19.22
CA VAL A 12 16.72 37.53 -17.91
C VAL A 12 16.26 36.41 -16.98
N ALA A 13 15.51 35.43 -17.48
CA ALA A 13 15.04 34.28 -16.70
C ALA A 13 16.17 33.42 -16.06
N ARG A 14 17.36 33.45 -16.67
CA ARG A 14 18.55 32.67 -16.26
C ARG A 14 19.59 33.51 -15.52
N ASP A 15 19.47 34.83 -15.52
CA ASP A 15 20.40 35.72 -14.84
C ASP A 15 20.23 35.61 -13.31
N PRO A 16 21.28 35.27 -12.55
CA PRO A 16 21.23 35.23 -11.08
C PRO A 16 21.18 36.61 -10.43
N ASN A 17 21.58 37.68 -11.13
CA ASN A 17 21.61 39.05 -10.61
C ASN A 17 20.32 39.85 -10.87
N ALA A 18 19.41 39.32 -11.68
CA ALA A 18 18.14 39.97 -11.96
C ALA A 18 17.18 39.87 -10.76
N PRO A 19 16.34 40.91 -10.52
CA PRO A 19 15.30 40.90 -9.49
C PRO A 19 14.38 39.66 -9.57
N PRO A 20 13.95 39.07 -8.43
CA PRO A 20 13.18 37.83 -8.43
C PRO A 20 11.84 37.89 -9.18
N ASP A 21 11.18 39.04 -9.15
CA ASP A 21 9.95 39.38 -9.86
C ASP A 21 10.16 39.43 -11.38
N GLU A 22 11.18 40.16 -11.85
CA GLU A 22 11.52 40.22 -13.28
C GLU A 22 11.89 38.83 -13.85
N ARG A 23 12.58 38.01 -13.04
CA ARG A 23 12.89 36.62 -13.41
C ARG A 23 11.66 35.74 -13.48
N TYR A 24 10.68 35.97 -12.62
CA TYR A 24 9.42 35.23 -12.62
C TYR A 24 8.59 35.57 -13.86
N ASP A 25 8.47 36.84 -14.20
CA ASP A 25 7.74 37.32 -15.37
C ASP A 25 8.41 36.85 -16.66
N ALA A 26 9.74 36.97 -16.75
CA ALA A 26 10.51 36.47 -17.89
C ALA A 26 10.37 34.94 -18.07
N ARG A 27 10.30 34.17 -16.98
CA ARG A 27 10.03 32.72 -17.04
C ARG A 27 8.61 32.42 -17.53
N ALA A 28 7.62 33.16 -17.06
CA ALA A 28 6.23 33.01 -17.47
C ALA A 28 6.04 33.36 -18.96
N GLU A 29 6.75 34.37 -19.46
CA GLU A 29 6.75 34.76 -20.87
C GLU A 29 7.40 33.70 -21.76
N VAL A 30 8.59 33.23 -21.42
CA VAL A 30 9.28 32.14 -22.14
C VAL A 30 8.45 30.85 -22.13
N ALA A 31 7.81 30.52 -21.01
CA ALA A 31 6.96 29.33 -20.91
C ALA A 31 5.70 29.44 -21.79
N ARG A 32 5.06 30.61 -21.86
CA ARG A 32 3.89 30.86 -22.72
C ARG A 32 4.22 30.72 -24.20
N GLU A 33 5.36 31.24 -24.64
CA GLU A 33 5.79 31.09 -26.04
C GLU A 33 6.21 29.65 -26.35
N ALA A 34 6.92 28.97 -25.44
CA ALA A 34 7.24 27.56 -25.59
C ALA A 34 5.98 26.68 -25.68
N ALA A 35 4.93 27.00 -24.92
CA ALA A 35 3.66 26.28 -24.93
C ALA A 35 2.93 26.37 -26.29
N LYS A 36 3.12 27.45 -27.06
CA LYS A 36 2.54 27.58 -28.42
C LYS A 36 3.18 26.61 -29.42
N GLY A 37 4.43 26.23 -29.20
CA GLY A 37 5.16 25.26 -30.03
C GLY A 37 4.89 23.80 -29.66
N VAL A 38 4.14 23.53 -28.58
CA VAL A 38 3.81 22.16 -28.17
C VAL A 38 2.69 21.63 -29.08
N PRO A 39 2.90 20.49 -29.77
CA PRO A 39 1.84 19.87 -30.56
C PRO A 39 0.61 19.59 -29.69
N ARG A 40 -0.59 20.03 -30.12
CA ARG A 40 -1.84 19.77 -29.39
C ARG A 40 -2.28 18.31 -29.44
N HIS A 41 -1.77 17.56 -30.41
CA HIS A 41 -1.98 16.12 -30.57
C HIS A 41 -0.66 15.41 -30.26
N LEU A 42 -0.43 15.13 -28.97
CA LEU A 42 0.70 14.33 -28.56
C LEU A 42 0.31 12.86 -28.67
N GLU A 43 1.00 12.10 -29.53
CA GLU A 43 0.90 10.65 -29.53
C GLU A 43 1.28 10.09 -28.16
N ALA A 44 0.60 9.02 -27.72
CA ALA A 44 0.83 8.40 -26.42
C ALA A 44 2.31 8.05 -26.17
N GLN A 45 3.03 7.66 -27.23
CA GLN A 45 4.46 7.36 -27.15
C GLN A 45 5.31 8.58 -26.79
N THR A 46 4.95 9.77 -27.30
CA THR A 46 5.65 11.03 -27.01
C THR A 46 5.42 11.46 -25.57
N ILE A 47 4.21 11.26 -25.05
CA ILE A 47 3.87 11.51 -23.64
C ILE A 47 4.69 10.59 -22.73
N ILE A 48 4.75 9.30 -23.05
CA ILE A 48 5.54 8.30 -22.30
C ILE A 48 7.04 8.65 -22.35
N LYS A 49 7.56 9.04 -23.51
CA LYS A 49 8.95 9.46 -23.68
C LYS A 49 9.28 10.73 -22.90
N ALA A 50 8.36 11.69 -22.84
CA ALA A 50 8.52 12.91 -22.05
C ALA A 50 8.49 12.59 -20.54
N ALA A 51 7.56 11.74 -20.09
CA ALA A 51 7.46 11.33 -18.69
C ALA A 51 8.72 10.60 -18.22
N THR A 52 9.24 9.66 -19.03
CA THR A 52 10.49 8.94 -18.74
C THR A 52 11.73 9.85 -18.75
N PHE A 53 11.77 10.84 -19.64
CA PHE A 53 12.85 11.83 -19.67
C PHE A 53 12.85 12.73 -18.42
N LEU A 54 11.69 13.25 -18.02
CA LEU A 54 11.55 14.03 -16.79
C LEU A 54 11.91 13.21 -15.55
N HIS A 55 11.52 11.94 -15.50
CA HIS A 55 11.90 11.03 -14.43
C HIS A 55 13.42 10.88 -14.33
N ARG A 56 14.12 10.69 -15.46
CA ARG A 56 15.59 10.60 -15.50
C ARG A 56 16.28 11.86 -15.01
N ILE A 57 15.80 13.05 -15.39
CA ILE A 57 16.36 14.33 -14.93
C ILE A 57 16.20 14.46 -13.42
N ASN A 58 15.00 14.17 -12.91
CA ASN A 58 14.72 14.27 -11.47
C ASN A 58 15.61 13.30 -10.66
N LEU A 59 15.85 12.09 -11.14
CA LEU A 59 16.80 11.15 -10.52
C LEU A 59 18.24 11.69 -10.50
N HIS A 60 18.67 12.43 -11.51
CA HIS A 60 20.01 13.00 -11.57
C HIS A 60 20.20 14.16 -10.59
N VAL A 61 19.20 15.03 -10.46
CA VAL A 61 19.18 16.13 -9.49
C VAL A 61 19.12 15.58 -8.06
N ALA A 62 18.29 14.58 -7.84
CA ALA A 62 18.12 13.89 -6.57
C ALA A 62 19.40 13.26 -6.01
N ARG A 63 20.19 12.60 -6.88
CA ARG A 63 21.46 11.98 -6.49
C ARG A 63 22.47 13.01 -5.99
N ARG A 64 22.41 14.25 -6.49
CA ARG A 64 23.29 15.35 -6.04
C ARG A 64 22.85 15.98 -4.72
N GLN A 65 21.57 15.91 -4.35
CA GLN A 65 21.01 16.58 -3.17
C GLN A 65 20.80 15.65 -1.96
N GLY A 66 21.24 14.38 -2.01
CA GLY A 66 21.15 13.47 -0.87
C GLY A 66 19.73 12.93 -0.60
N TRP A 67 18.95 12.65 -1.65
CA TRP A 67 17.58 12.14 -1.51
C TRP A 67 17.53 10.78 -0.77
N PRO A 68 16.49 10.49 0.04
CA PRO A 68 16.26 9.16 0.59
C PRO A 68 16.17 8.13 -0.53
N LYS A 69 16.78 6.95 -0.35
CA LYS A 69 16.77 5.88 -1.35
C LYS A 69 15.34 5.44 -1.73
N SER A 70 14.36 5.62 -0.84
CA SER A 70 12.93 5.41 -1.10
C SER A 70 12.34 6.36 -2.15
N GLY A 71 12.87 7.58 -2.31
CA GLY A 71 12.42 8.51 -3.35
C GLY A 71 12.83 8.10 -4.77
N SER A 72 13.76 7.16 -4.91
CA SER A 72 14.18 6.63 -6.22
C SER A 72 13.19 5.63 -6.82
N ALA A 73 12.32 5.06 -5.98
CA ALA A 73 11.31 4.06 -6.35
C ALA A 73 9.88 4.61 -6.36
N ASP A 74 9.70 5.93 -6.25
CA ASP A 74 8.38 6.58 -6.27
C ASP A 74 8.07 7.13 -7.69
N PRO A 75 7.37 6.37 -8.56
CA PRO A 75 7.02 6.82 -9.90
C PRO A 75 6.02 7.99 -9.91
N TYR A 76 5.30 8.24 -8.81
CA TYR A 76 4.27 9.27 -8.71
C TYR A 76 4.78 10.58 -8.08
N GLY A 77 5.93 10.54 -7.40
CA GLY A 77 6.48 11.72 -6.74
C GLY A 77 5.63 12.20 -5.56
N ILE A 78 4.98 11.28 -4.87
CA ILE A 78 4.21 11.53 -3.64
C ILE A 78 5.09 12.23 -2.61
N PHE A 79 6.39 11.93 -2.59
CA PHE A 79 7.38 12.57 -1.70
C PHE A 79 8.18 13.72 -2.36
N ARG A 80 7.69 14.36 -3.43
CA ARG A 80 8.31 15.57 -4.00
C ARG A 80 8.16 16.74 -3.04
N PHE A 81 9.01 16.77 -2.02
CA PHE A 81 9.12 17.87 -1.10
C PHE A 81 9.79 19.07 -1.78
N SER A 82 9.18 20.25 -1.57
CA SER A 82 9.81 21.56 -1.72
C SER A 82 11.16 21.58 -1.00
N GLY A 83 12.11 22.43 -1.42
CA GLY A 83 13.50 22.47 -0.93
C GLY A 83 13.71 22.77 0.57
N TYR A 84 12.67 22.69 1.40
CA TYR A 84 12.70 22.84 2.84
C TYR A 84 12.29 21.52 3.52
N LEU A 85 12.93 21.20 4.65
CA LEU A 85 12.58 20.07 5.50
C LEU A 85 11.17 20.28 6.07
N GLN A 86 10.17 19.63 5.49
CA GLN A 86 8.81 19.65 6.01
C GLN A 86 8.57 18.43 6.90
N ARG A 87 7.69 18.61 7.90
CA ARG A 87 7.19 17.49 8.70
C ARG A 87 6.46 16.52 7.76
N PRO A 88 6.71 15.20 7.85
CA PRO A 88 5.98 14.23 7.04
C PRO A 88 4.48 14.41 7.26
N ALA A 89 3.73 14.63 6.18
CA ALA A 89 2.28 14.63 6.24
C ALA A 89 1.80 13.21 6.62
N PRO A 90 0.74 13.08 7.44
CA PRO A 90 0.18 11.77 7.73
C PRO A 90 -0.26 11.11 6.41
N LEU A 91 0.26 9.90 6.15
CA LEU A 91 -0.11 9.14 4.97
C LEU A 91 -1.49 8.52 5.18
N GLY A 92 -2.39 8.71 4.21
CA GLY A 92 -3.69 8.03 4.21
C GLY A 92 -3.57 6.57 3.78
N PHE A 93 -4.58 5.74 4.09
CA PHE A 93 -4.59 4.31 3.72
C PHE A 93 -4.39 4.06 2.22
N HIS A 94 -4.97 4.90 1.36
CA HIS A 94 -4.77 4.81 -0.09
C HIS A 94 -3.32 5.07 -0.52
N GLN A 95 -2.62 6.00 0.15
CA GLN A 95 -1.22 6.29 -0.14
C GLN A 95 -0.33 5.13 0.31
N LEU A 96 -0.58 4.57 1.49
CA LEU A 96 0.13 3.39 2.00
C LEU A 96 -0.04 2.18 1.06
N ARG A 97 -1.27 1.93 0.62
CA ARG A 97 -1.58 0.89 -0.38
C ARG A 97 -0.85 1.13 -1.70
N ALA A 98 -0.86 2.37 -2.19
CA ALA A 98 -0.14 2.72 -3.41
C ALA A 98 1.38 2.52 -3.27
N LEU A 99 1.98 2.88 -2.13
CA LEU A 99 3.41 2.67 -1.89
C LEU A 99 3.80 1.20 -2.00
N VAL A 100 3.02 0.31 -1.36
CA VAL A 100 3.26 -1.13 -1.44
C VAL A 100 3.04 -1.68 -2.84
N GLN A 101 1.98 -1.25 -3.55
CA GLN A 101 1.68 -1.74 -4.89
C GLN A 101 2.73 -1.33 -5.93
N ASN A 102 3.36 -0.17 -5.74
CA ASN A 102 4.33 0.39 -6.69
C ASN A 102 5.78 0.00 -6.39
N ASP A 103 6.09 -0.41 -5.16
CA ASP A 103 7.40 -0.92 -4.80
C ASP A 103 7.42 -2.46 -4.83
N PRO A 104 8.05 -3.10 -5.84
CA PRO A 104 8.07 -4.55 -5.96
C PRO A 104 8.83 -5.24 -4.83
N VAL A 105 9.77 -4.56 -4.17
CA VAL A 105 10.52 -5.11 -3.03
C VAL A 105 9.62 -5.17 -1.81
N LEU A 106 8.90 -4.08 -1.51
CA LEU A 106 7.94 -4.06 -0.41
C LEU A 106 6.84 -5.10 -0.61
N TYR A 107 6.28 -5.17 -1.82
CA TYR A 107 5.26 -6.16 -2.16
C TYR A 107 5.77 -7.60 -1.98
N ALA A 108 6.99 -7.89 -2.44
CA ALA A 108 7.60 -9.21 -2.27
C ALA A 108 7.84 -9.58 -0.80
N ILE A 109 8.25 -8.63 0.03
CA ILE A 109 8.41 -8.82 1.48
C ILE A 109 7.07 -9.16 2.12
N ILE A 110 6.03 -8.35 1.85
CA ILE A 110 4.70 -8.54 2.41
C ILE A 110 4.14 -9.91 2.01
N LEU A 111 4.16 -10.25 0.72
CA LEU A 111 3.71 -11.56 0.24
C LEU A 111 4.48 -12.72 0.91
N THR A 112 5.78 -12.57 1.10
CA THR A 112 6.59 -13.60 1.77
C THR A 112 6.17 -13.77 3.22
N ARG A 113 5.93 -12.68 3.95
CA ARG A 113 5.44 -12.73 5.34
C ARG A 113 4.04 -13.31 5.42
N THR A 114 3.13 -12.88 4.55
CA THR A 114 1.77 -13.44 4.45
C THR A 114 1.81 -14.95 4.24
N ARG A 115 2.69 -15.46 3.36
CA ARG A 115 2.88 -16.90 3.15
C ARG A 115 3.43 -17.59 4.41
N GLN A 116 4.45 -17.03 5.04
CA GLN A 116 5.04 -17.58 6.27
C GLN A 116 4.00 -17.71 7.39
N VAL A 117 3.20 -16.67 7.61
CA VAL A 117 2.13 -16.67 8.61
C VAL A 117 1.03 -17.65 8.24
N SER A 118 0.63 -17.72 6.96
CA SER A 118 -0.41 -18.66 6.52
C SER A 118 -0.06 -20.14 6.74
N ARG A 119 1.24 -20.49 6.84
CA ARG A 119 1.67 -21.85 7.18
C ARG A 119 1.31 -22.24 8.62
N LEU A 120 1.05 -21.26 9.49
CA LEU A 120 0.62 -21.47 10.87
C LEU A 120 -0.91 -21.59 11.01
N ALA A 121 -1.67 -21.35 9.93
CA ALA A 121 -3.14 -21.38 9.93
C ALA A 121 -3.75 -22.78 9.85
N ARG A 122 -3.09 -23.77 10.46
CA ARG A 122 -3.53 -25.18 10.51
C ARG A 122 -3.31 -25.74 11.91
N PRO A 123 -4.14 -26.69 12.38
CA PRO A 123 -3.92 -27.34 13.67
C PRO A 123 -2.61 -28.14 13.66
N ALA A 124 -1.78 -27.96 14.69
CA ALA A 124 -0.55 -28.72 14.89
C ALA A 124 -0.85 -29.99 15.70
N ARG A 125 -0.66 -31.17 15.09
CA ARG A 125 -0.91 -32.46 15.75
C ARG A 125 0.29 -32.90 16.61
N TYR A 126 1.49 -32.46 16.25
CA TYR A 126 2.74 -32.80 16.96
C TYR A 126 3.46 -31.53 17.46
N ASP A 127 4.35 -31.67 18.44
CA ASP A 127 5.02 -30.53 19.13
C ASP A 127 6.01 -29.74 18.28
N HIS A 128 6.38 -30.26 17.10
CA HIS A 128 7.29 -29.61 16.16
C HIS A 128 6.66 -29.35 14.79
N GLU A 129 5.34 -29.54 14.67
CA GLU A 129 4.62 -29.24 13.45
C GLU A 129 4.25 -27.75 13.41
N PRO A 130 4.49 -27.03 12.30
CA PRO A 130 4.05 -25.65 12.19
C PRO A 130 2.52 -25.60 12.11
N GLY A 131 1.91 -24.80 12.99
CA GLY A 131 0.48 -24.66 13.14
C GLY A 131 0.09 -23.96 14.44
N PHE A 132 -1.21 -23.95 14.74
CA PHE A 132 -1.76 -23.52 16.03
C PHE A 132 -2.23 -24.73 16.84
N ARG A 133 -2.28 -24.59 18.16
CA ARG A 133 -2.88 -25.58 19.05
C ARG A 133 -3.71 -24.88 20.11
N LEU A 134 -4.91 -25.40 20.35
CA LEU A 134 -5.76 -24.95 21.44
C LEU A 134 -5.43 -25.76 22.70
N ARG A 135 -5.25 -25.06 23.82
CA ARG A 135 -5.01 -25.66 25.13
C ARG A 135 -5.86 -24.97 26.17
N LEU A 136 -6.33 -25.72 27.16
CA LEU A 136 -6.97 -25.14 28.33
C LEU A 136 -5.90 -24.48 29.21
N ARG A 137 -6.25 -23.32 29.77
CA ARG A 137 -5.35 -22.60 30.67
C ARG A 137 -5.23 -23.38 31.99
N GLY A 138 -4.02 -23.81 32.33
CA GLY A 138 -3.71 -24.43 33.62
C GLY A 138 -4.17 -25.89 33.78
N ALA A 139 -4.73 -26.52 32.73
CA ALA A 139 -5.07 -27.93 32.76
C ALA A 139 -3.88 -28.78 32.29
N VAL A 140 -3.54 -29.80 33.08
CA VAL A 140 -2.53 -30.81 32.71
C VAL A 140 -3.20 -31.93 31.91
N ASP A 141 -4.37 -32.37 32.36
CA ASP A 141 -5.15 -33.43 31.74
C ASP A 141 -6.46 -32.91 31.15
N LEU A 142 -6.85 -33.46 30.00
CA LEU A 142 -8.10 -33.10 29.32
C LEU A 142 -9.16 -34.18 29.57
N THR A 143 -10.35 -33.77 29.99
CA THR A 143 -11.50 -34.69 30.01
C THR A 143 -11.98 -34.97 28.57
N ALA A 144 -12.76 -36.03 28.38
CA ALA A 144 -13.36 -36.32 27.08
C ALA A 144 -14.30 -35.19 26.59
N ALA A 145 -14.94 -34.47 27.52
CA ALA A 145 -15.76 -33.30 27.19
C ALA A 145 -14.90 -32.12 26.70
N ASP A 146 -13.75 -31.90 27.34
CA ASP A 146 -12.80 -30.86 26.95
C ASP A 146 -12.21 -31.13 25.57
N GLN A 147 -11.83 -32.38 25.29
CA GLN A 147 -11.32 -32.79 23.98
C GLN A 147 -12.33 -32.47 22.87
N LYS A 148 -13.59 -32.88 23.02
CA LYS A 148 -14.66 -32.56 22.06
C LYS A 148 -14.86 -31.05 21.88
N ARG A 149 -14.74 -30.28 22.97
CA ARG A 149 -14.87 -28.82 22.92
C ARG A 149 -13.70 -28.17 22.18
N LEU A 150 -12.47 -28.65 22.40
CA LEU A 150 -11.28 -28.18 21.70
C LEU A 150 -11.35 -28.52 20.21
N GLU A 151 -11.73 -29.75 19.86
CA GLU A 151 -11.95 -30.14 18.47
C GLU A 151 -12.98 -29.25 17.78
N TRP A 152 -14.12 -28.99 18.42
CA TRP A 152 -15.13 -28.08 17.89
C TRP A 152 -14.58 -26.66 17.69
N LEU A 153 -13.79 -26.15 18.64
CA LEU A 153 -13.14 -24.84 18.52
C LEU A 153 -12.11 -24.80 17.39
N GLU A 154 -11.36 -25.88 17.15
CA GLU A 154 -10.44 -25.99 16.01
C GLU A 154 -11.23 -25.87 14.69
N TYR A 155 -12.34 -26.62 14.55
CA TYR A 155 -13.22 -26.51 13.38
C TYR A 155 -13.85 -25.12 13.23
N TYR A 156 -14.24 -24.50 14.34
CA TYR A 156 -14.77 -23.14 14.35
C TYR A 156 -13.75 -22.11 13.85
N ILE A 157 -12.49 -22.22 14.28
CA ILE A 157 -11.39 -21.37 13.80
C ILE A 157 -11.15 -21.60 12.32
N LEU A 158 -10.99 -22.85 11.89
CA LEU A 158 -10.71 -23.22 10.49
C LEU A 158 -11.74 -22.69 9.50
N ASN A 159 -13.00 -22.56 9.94
CA ASN A 159 -14.11 -22.08 9.11
C ASN A 159 -14.51 -20.63 9.41
N THR A 160 -13.76 -19.92 10.25
CA THR A 160 -14.05 -18.53 10.68
C THR A 160 -15.46 -18.35 11.25
N GLY A 161 -15.99 -19.39 11.90
CA GLY A 161 -17.36 -19.40 12.40
C GLY A 161 -17.97 -20.79 12.52
N ALA A 162 -19.27 -20.81 12.84
CA ALA A 162 -20.06 -22.00 13.08
C ALA A 162 -20.78 -22.55 11.83
N GLU A 163 -20.52 -21.98 10.65
CA GLU A 163 -20.97 -22.56 9.37
C GLU A 163 -19.84 -23.41 8.80
N PHE A 164 -20.08 -24.73 8.71
CA PHE A 164 -19.09 -25.71 8.31
C PHE A 164 -19.30 -26.22 6.88
N ASP A 165 -20.48 -25.98 6.30
CA ASP A 165 -20.74 -26.30 4.90
C ASP A 165 -20.03 -25.26 4.02
N PRO A 166 -19.07 -25.67 3.16
CA PRO A 166 -18.34 -24.75 2.31
C PRO A 166 -19.24 -23.94 1.37
N ILE A 167 -20.34 -24.53 0.87
CA ILE A 167 -21.24 -23.88 -0.08
C ILE A 167 -22.02 -22.76 0.64
N ARG A 168 -22.54 -23.05 1.83
CA ARG A 168 -23.25 -22.04 2.64
C ARG A 168 -22.31 -20.94 3.10
N ARG A 169 -21.08 -21.30 3.50
CA ARG A 169 -20.08 -20.33 3.91
C ARG A 169 -19.73 -19.35 2.77
N GLU A 170 -19.59 -19.85 1.54
CA GLU A 170 -19.38 -19.02 0.35
C GLU A 170 -20.59 -18.10 0.09
N ALA A 171 -21.82 -18.62 0.20
CA ALA A 171 -23.03 -17.81 0.10
C ALA A 171 -23.10 -16.68 1.15
N LEU A 172 -22.52 -16.92 2.33
CA LEU A 172 -22.35 -15.92 3.40
C LEU A 172 -21.13 -15.02 3.21
N ARG A 173 -20.39 -15.15 2.09
CA ARG A 173 -19.14 -14.43 1.79
C ARG A 173 -18.08 -14.56 2.88
N ARG A 174 -18.02 -15.73 3.52
CA ARG A 174 -17.03 -16.05 4.55
C ARG A 174 -15.86 -16.82 3.95
N ASP A 175 -14.67 -16.49 4.43
CA ASP A 175 -13.43 -17.15 4.03
C ASP A 175 -13.19 -18.42 4.87
N ASP A 176 -12.22 -19.23 4.45
CA ASP A 176 -11.57 -20.16 5.38
C ASP A 176 -10.49 -19.42 6.20
N PHE A 177 -10.00 -20.06 7.26
CA PHE A 177 -9.04 -19.41 8.16
C PHE A 177 -7.74 -18.99 7.45
N ILE A 178 -7.28 -19.79 6.49
CA ILE A 178 -6.06 -19.52 5.73
C ILE A 178 -6.24 -18.26 4.88
N THR A 179 -7.35 -18.16 4.16
CA THR A 179 -7.67 -17.02 3.28
C THR A 179 -7.92 -15.78 4.09
N TRP A 180 -8.69 -15.89 5.18
CA TRP A 180 -8.91 -14.80 6.12
C TRP A 180 -7.59 -14.27 6.70
N LEU A 181 -6.72 -15.16 7.19
CA LEU A 181 -5.45 -14.76 7.79
C LEU A 181 -4.52 -14.09 6.77
N LYS A 182 -4.53 -14.55 5.51
CA LYS A 182 -3.76 -13.92 4.44
C LYS A 182 -4.20 -12.48 4.19
N LYS A 183 -5.52 -12.24 4.12
CA LYS A 183 -6.09 -10.89 3.94
C LYS A 183 -5.79 -10.00 5.14
N ALA A 184 -6.03 -10.51 6.35
CA ALA A 184 -5.78 -9.80 7.60
C ALA A 184 -4.31 -9.36 7.75
N VAL A 185 -3.36 -10.25 7.46
CA VAL A 185 -1.92 -9.94 7.51
C VAL A 185 -1.52 -8.97 6.40
N MET A 186 -2.08 -9.12 5.20
CA MET A 186 -1.80 -8.22 4.08
C MET A 186 -2.20 -6.78 4.42
N ASP A 187 -3.39 -6.59 4.99
CA ASP A 187 -3.87 -5.26 5.37
C ASP A 187 -3.10 -4.69 6.54
N SER A 188 -2.81 -5.49 7.56
CA SER A 188 -1.99 -5.06 8.70
C SER A 188 -0.59 -4.61 8.25
N LEU A 189 0.06 -5.35 7.36
CA LEU A 189 1.40 -4.99 6.89
C LEU A 189 1.41 -3.84 5.86
N THR A 190 0.30 -3.61 5.16
CA THR A 190 0.21 -2.56 4.14
C THR A 190 -0.21 -1.23 4.74
N MET A 191 -1.20 -1.23 5.64
CA MET A 191 -1.93 -0.04 6.08
C MET A 191 -1.93 0.15 7.60
N ASP A 192 -1.31 -0.76 8.36
CA ASP A 192 -1.41 -0.82 9.82
C ASP A 192 -2.86 -0.90 10.32
N ALA A 193 -3.72 -1.53 9.52
CA ALA A 193 -5.15 -1.69 9.80
C ALA A 193 -5.58 -3.14 9.55
N MET A 194 -6.43 -3.68 10.41
CA MET A 194 -6.96 -5.05 10.28
C MET A 194 -8.39 -5.12 10.86
N PRO A 195 -9.38 -4.46 10.23
CA PRO A 195 -10.74 -4.50 10.73
C PRO A 195 -11.36 -5.89 10.52
N VAL A 196 -12.13 -6.31 11.51
CA VAL A 196 -12.82 -7.61 11.53
C VAL A 196 -14.25 -7.38 11.94
N GLU A 197 -15.19 -7.83 11.12
CA GLU A 197 -16.60 -7.77 11.44
C GLU A 197 -17.04 -9.05 12.16
N LEU A 198 -17.71 -8.90 13.30
CA LEU A 198 -18.24 -10.01 14.08
C LEU A 198 -19.72 -10.22 13.74
N ILE A 199 -20.03 -11.37 13.16
CA ILE A 199 -21.39 -11.75 12.82
C ILE A 199 -22.00 -12.44 14.04
N ARG A 200 -23.13 -11.92 14.54
CA ARG A 200 -23.78 -12.42 15.75
C ARG A 200 -25.07 -13.19 15.42
N THR A 201 -25.40 -14.16 16.26
CA THR A 201 -26.72 -14.79 16.29
C THR A 201 -27.74 -13.84 16.93
N PRO A 202 -29.07 -14.10 16.78
CA PRO A 202 -30.09 -13.34 17.49
C PRO A 202 -29.92 -13.35 19.02
N SER A 203 -29.30 -14.40 19.57
CA SER A 203 -28.94 -14.50 20.98
C SER A 203 -27.67 -13.71 21.37
N GLY A 204 -27.07 -12.96 20.45
CA GLY A 204 -25.88 -12.14 20.67
C GLY A 204 -24.55 -12.90 20.65
N ARG A 205 -24.56 -14.23 20.48
CA ARG A 205 -23.35 -15.06 20.41
C ARG A 205 -22.65 -14.85 19.07
N VAL A 206 -21.32 -14.99 19.04
CA VAL A 206 -20.56 -14.86 17.79
C VAL A 206 -20.79 -16.09 16.91
N HIS A 207 -21.46 -15.89 15.77
CA HIS A 207 -21.68 -16.91 14.76
C HIS A 207 -20.43 -17.12 13.89
N GLY A 208 -19.66 -16.06 13.64
CA GLY A 208 -18.43 -16.09 12.86
C GLY A 208 -17.88 -14.69 12.66
N TRP A 209 -16.84 -14.57 11.85
CA TRP A 209 -16.25 -13.29 11.51
C TRP A 209 -15.83 -13.22 10.05
N VAL A 210 -15.73 -12.00 9.54
CA VAL A 210 -15.25 -11.73 8.19
C VAL A 210 -14.20 -10.62 8.23
N HIS A 211 -13.27 -10.67 7.29
CA HIS A 211 -12.33 -9.60 7.09
C HIS A 211 -13.00 -8.43 6.38
N VAL A 212 -12.72 -7.21 6.82
CA VAL A 212 -13.15 -5.96 6.18
C VAL A 212 -11.91 -5.30 5.61
N ASP A 213 -12.04 -4.64 4.45
CA ASP A 213 -10.91 -3.92 3.83
C ASP A 213 -10.39 -2.84 4.78
N GLY A 214 -9.07 -2.80 4.99
CA GLY A 214 -8.44 -1.91 5.96
C GLY A 214 -8.55 -0.42 5.65
N ALA A 215 -9.08 -0.03 4.48
CA ALA A 215 -9.34 1.36 4.11
C ALA A 215 -10.85 1.72 4.13
N THR A 216 -11.70 0.85 4.67
CA THR A 216 -13.15 1.09 4.84
C THR A 216 -13.45 2.05 5.98
#